data_AF-A0A5B7EHQ2-F1
#
_entry.id   AF-A0A5B7EHQ2-F1
#
_cell.length_a   1.000
_cell.length_b   1.000
_cell.length_c   1.000
_cell.angle_alpha   90.00
_cell.angle_beta   90.00
_cell.angle_gamma   90.00
#
_symmetry.space_group_name_H-M   'P 1'
#
loop_
_entity.id
_entity.type
_entity.pdbx_description
1 polymer ?
#
loop_
_entity_poly.entity_id
_entity_poly.type
_entity_poly.pdbx_seq_one_letter_code
_entity_poly.pdbx_strand_id
1 'polypeptide(L)'
;MPPASGDCTFEEDTCGWSNPGANQRVDNLQFLRVRAAEFAFPTTDHSTGSRQGDVEPNLGSLSAFMLREGSSGALILTPVWTLHNFQGLTWFFAQTPLRAEGDFQVVIEAVWGASNSSGMLAIDDISVFDGNCRTVPEAAVVRAGDCTFTRGSCGWTNLTSDRDFTWTLSSAVRRPLNMHDHTYGAPDRSPLCFTFWFAGFGADPNTSLSIYLRPSQLRSFPEQLLTDLSSDIRVWSHILGDPVGWLFGQVQLLASTRFQVVFEGVSFNGGFTLDDFKVYAGTCSSE
;
A
#
# COMPACT_ATOMS: atom_id res chain seq x y z
N MET A 1 17.64 30.46 -3.38
CA MET A 1 18.10 29.75 -2.17
C MET A 1 19.16 28.76 -2.62
N PRO A 2 20.20 28.47 -1.83
CA PRO A 2 21.11 27.36 -2.15
C PRO A 2 20.31 26.03 -2.18
N PRO A 3 20.72 25.06 -3.00
CA PRO A 3 20.07 23.75 -3.05
C PRO A 3 20.13 23.08 -1.67
N ALA A 4 19.03 22.48 -1.25
CA ALA A 4 18.97 21.78 0.01
C ALA A 4 19.69 20.43 -0.09
N SER A 5 20.03 19.86 1.06
CA SER A 5 20.55 18.49 1.11
C SER A 5 19.50 17.52 0.57
N GLY A 6 19.79 16.88 -0.56
CA GLY A 6 18.91 15.93 -1.25
C GLY A 6 18.44 16.37 -2.64
N ASP A 7 18.63 17.64 -3.01
CA ASP A 7 18.30 18.14 -4.34
C ASP A 7 19.17 17.46 -5.42
N CYS A 8 18.55 16.98 -6.50
CA CYS A 8 19.28 16.37 -7.60
C CYS A 8 18.52 16.40 -8.93
N THR A 9 19.15 16.98 -9.94
CA THR A 9 18.70 16.95 -11.36
C THR A 9 19.41 15.87 -12.17
N PHE A 10 20.31 15.10 -11.55
CA PHE A 10 21.12 14.06 -12.20
C PHE A 10 21.92 14.52 -13.43
N GLU A 11 22.16 15.83 -13.63
CA GLU A 11 22.84 16.34 -14.82
C GLU A 11 24.36 16.14 -14.81
N GLU A 12 24.98 16.19 -13.64
CA GLU A 12 26.43 15.99 -13.48
C GLU A 12 26.76 14.64 -12.83
N ASP A 13 26.10 14.32 -11.72
CA ASP A 13 26.30 13.09 -10.96
C ASP A 13 25.00 12.58 -10.30
N THR A 14 25.10 11.94 -9.13
CA THR A 14 23.94 11.44 -8.36
C THR A 14 23.65 12.28 -7.12
N CYS A 15 24.33 13.40 -6.91
CA CYS A 15 24.11 14.34 -5.81
C CYS A 15 24.10 13.69 -4.41
N GLY A 16 24.83 12.58 -4.23
CA GLY A 16 24.87 11.80 -3.00
C GLY A 16 23.76 10.75 -2.85
N TRP A 17 22.83 10.64 -3.80
CA TRP A 17 21.92 9.51 -3.90
C TRP A 17 22.71 8.23 -4.15
N SER A 18 22.45 7.22 -3.32
CA SER A 18 23.11 5.92 -3.42
C SER A 18 22.11 4.87 -3.85
N ASN A 19 22.48 4.10 -4.87
CA ASN A 19 21.75 2.90 -5.26
C ASN A 19 22.55 1.68 -4.73
N PRO A 20 22.03 0.93 -3.75
CA PRO A 20 22.66 -0.28 -3.26
C PRO A 20 22.92 -1.26 -4.40
N GLY A 21 24.19 -1.52 -4.71
CA GLY A 21 24.55 -2.33 -5.87
C GLY A 21 24.16 -3.80 -5.71
N ALA A 22 24.04 -4.53 -6.83
CA ALA A 22 23.77 -5.98 -6.84
C ALA A 22 24.71 -6.82 -5.96
N ASN A 23 25.94 -6.32 -5.73
CA ASN A 23 26.93 -6.94 -4.84
C ASN A 23 26.55 -6.89 -3.35
N GLN A 24 25.66 -5.96 -2.96
CA GLN A 24 25.06 -5.90 -1.63
C GLN A 24 23.84 -6.84 -1.50
N ARG A 25 23.46 -7.56 -2.56
CA ARG A 25 22.39 -8.57 -2.61
C ARG A 25 21.04 -8.10 -2.07
N VAL A 26 20.71 -6.82 -2.24
CA VAL A 26 19.38 -6.32 -1.90
C VAL A 26 18.36 -6.87 -2.91
N ASP A 27 18.66 -6.72 -4.21
CA ASP A 27 17.95 -7.34 -5.33
C ASP A 27 18.81 -7.31 -6.62
N ASN A 28 18.20 -7.69 -7.75
CA ASN A 28 18.79 -7.65 -9.09
C ASN A 28 18.31 -6.45 -9.93
N LEU A 29 17.55 -5.52 -9.36
CA LEU A 29 17.02 -4.33 -10.03
C LEU A 29 17.89 -3.13 -9.67
N GLN A 30 18.15 -2.25 -10.63
CA GLN A 30 19.06 -1.13 -10.38
C GLN A 30 18.55 0.14 -11.08
N PHE A 31 18.53 1.25 -10.34
CA PHE A 31 18.40 2.58 -10.95
C PHE A 31 19.67 2.89 -11.74
N LEU A 32 19.49 3.22 -13.02
CA LEU A 32 20.55 3.59 -13.94
C LEU A 32 20.39 5.06 -14.31
N ARG A 33 21.46 5.83 -14.19
CA ARG A 33 21.51 7.21 -14.69
C ARG A 33 21.70 7.16 -16.21
N VAL A 34 20.73 7.68 -16.96
CA VAL A 34 20.67 7.59 -18.42
C VAL A 34 20.27 8.94 -19.04
N ARG A 35 20.57 9.17 -20.32
CA ARG A 35 20.11 10.37 -21.03
C ARG A 35 18.72 10.13 -21.63
N ALA A 36 17.85 11.13 -21.56
CA ALA A 36 16.47 11.03 -22.09
C ALA A 36 16.40 10.59 -23.57
N ALA A 37 17.38 10.95 -24.40
CA ALA A 37 17.42 10.59 -25.83
C ALA A 37 17.67 9.09 -26.10
N GLU A 38 18.14 8.32 -25.12
CA GLU A 38 18.43 6.89 -25.28
C GLU A 38 17.18 6.00 -25.08
N PHE A 39 16.09 6.58 -24.57
CA PHE A 39 14.85 5.88 -24.27
C PHE A 39 13.65 6.68 -24.79
N ALA A 40 13.55 6.79 -26.11
CA ALA A 40 12.35 7.30 -26.76
C ALA A 40 11.18 6.37 -26.40
N PHE A 41 10.30 6.86 -25.52
CA PHE A 41 9.09 6.22 -25.04
C PHE A 41 8.39 5.37 -26.11
N PRO A 42 7.91 4.15 -25.82
CA PRO A 42 6.99 3.49 -26.73
C PRO A 42 5.73 4.37 -26.80
N THR A 43 5.37 4.86 -27.99
CA THR A 43 4.19 5.72 -28.22
C THR A 43 2.87 4.95 -28.32
N THR A 44 2.94 3.65 -28.02
CA THR A 44 1.86 2.69 -28.19
C THR A 44 1.95 1.68 -27.06
N ASP A 45 0.82 1.47 -26.40
CA ASP A 45 0.60 0.35 -25.51
C ASP A 45 0.95 -0.96 -26.25
N HIS A 46 1.81 -1.78 -25.63
CA HIS A 46 2.34 -3.02 -26.20
C HIS A 46 1.28 -4.14 -26.23
N SER A 47 0.16 -3.98 -25.51
CA SER A 47 -0.89 -4.99 -25.40
C SER A 47 -2.04 -4.77 -26.39
N THR A 48 -2.42 -3.52 -26.67
CA THR A 48 -3.50 -3.20 -27.64
C THR A 48 -3.01 -2.57 -28.95
N GLY A 49 -1.75 -2.13 -29.03
CA GLY A 49 -1.24 -1.39 -30.18
C GLY A 49 -1.94 -0.04 -30.40
N SER A 50 -2.72 0.43 -29.42
CA SER A 50 -3.47 1.67 -29.48
C SER A 50 -2.74 2.81 -28.74
N ARG A 51 -3.10 4.06 -29.05
CA ARG A 51 -2.59 5.25 -28.34
C ARG A 51 -3.34 5.53 -27.02
N GLN A 52 -4.29 4.67 -26.66
CA GLN A 52 -5.16 4.83 -25.50
C GLN A 52 -5.05 3.55 -24.68
N GLY A 53 -4.00 3.46 -23.87
CA GLY A 53 -3.68 2.27 -23.10
C GLY A 53 -4.74 2.00 -22.04
N ASP A 54 -5.27 0.77 -22.05
CA ASP A 54 -5.97 0.23 -20.89
C ASP A 54 -4.93 -0.02 -19.78
N VAL A 55 -5.27 0.33 -18.54
CA VAL A 55 -4.36 0.20 -17.39
C VAL A 55 -4.15 -1.29 -17.11
N GLU A 56 -3.02 -1.85 -17.52
CA GLU A 56 -2.69 -3.22 -17.14
C GLU A 56 -2.50 -3.31 -15.61
N PRO A 57 -3.19 -4.24 -14.95
CA PRO A 57 -2.95 -4.48 -13.54
C PRO A 57 -1.59 -5.14 -13.31
N ASN A 58 -1.00 -4.87 -12.15
CA ASN A 58 0.25 -5.44 -11.64
C ASN A 58 1.50 -5.16 -12.47
N LEU A 59 1.66 -3.94 -12.98
CA LEU A 59 2.92 -3.52 -13.60
C LEU A 59 4.01 -3.23 -12.56
N GLY A 60 3.62 -2.98 -11.31
CA GLY A 60 4.54 -2.68 -10.22
C GLY A 60 4.13 -1.46 -9.41
N SER A 61 5.08 -0.91 -8.65
CA SER A 61 4.87 0.30 -7.87
C SER A 61 6.12 1.15 -7.75
N LEU A 62 5.95 2.45 -7.56
CA LEU A 62 6.97 3.37 -7.09
C LEU A 62 6.57 3.85 -5.71
N SER A 63 7.50 3.80 -4.76
CA SER A 63 7.27 4.26 -3.40
C SER A 63 8.41 5.16 -2.94
N ALA A 64 8.08 6.19 -2.17
CA ALA A 64 9.03 6.94 -1.38
C ALA A 64 8.81 6.64 0.11
N PHE A 65 9.90 6.42 0.81
CA PHE A 65 9.94 6.14 2.24
C PHE A 65 10.85 7.12 2.96
N MET A 66 10.53 7.34 4.22
CA MET A 66 11.40 7.99 5.18
C MET A 66 12.04 6.93 6.08
N LEU A 67 13.37 6.83 6.03
CA LEU A 67 14.16 5.97 6.89
C LEU A 67 14.74 6.79 8.04
N ARG A 68 14.50 6.37 9.27
CA ARG A 68 15.02 7.01 10.48
C ARG A 68 15.48 5.98 11.50
N GLU A 69 16.35 6.38 12.42
CA GLU A 69 16.69 5.56 13.58
C GLU A 69 15.66 5.81 14.69
N GLY A 70 15.02 4.74 15.18
CA GLY A 70 14.10 4.81 16.31
C GLY A 70 14.85 4.95 17.64
N SER A 71 14.11 5.26 18.71
CA SER A 71 14.68 5.41 20.06
C SER A 71 15.38 4.15 20.60
N SER A 72 15.11 2.99 20.02
CA SER A 72 15.74 1.70 20.34
C SER A 72 16.98 1.39 19.50
N GLY A 73 17.41 2.30 18.61
CA GLY A 73 18.46 2.05 17.61
C GLY A 73 17.99 1.22 16.40
N ALA A 74 16.73 0.81 16.36
CA ALA A 74 16.16 0.09 15.22
C ALA A 74 15.84 1.07 14.09
N LEU A 75 16.20 0.73 12.86
CA LEU A 75 15.82 1.50 11.68
C LEU A 75 14.32 1.35 11.39
N ILE A 76 13.63 2.47 11.23
CA ILE A 76 12.20 2.57 10.93
C ILE A 76 12.05 3.14 9.52
N LEU A 77 11.51 2.33 8.62
CA LEU A 77 11.18 2.72 7.25
C LEU A 77 9.68 3.02 7.15
N THR A 78 9.31 4.28 6.94
CA THR A 78 7.91 4.73 6.91
C THR A 78 7.52 5.13 5.49
N PRO A 79 6.50 4.51 4.87
CA PRO A 79 6.01 4.92 3.56
C PRO A 79 5.39 6.32 3.65
N VAL A 80 5.77 7.21 2.74
CA VAL A 80 5.26 8.59 2.66
C VAL A 80 4.55 8.89 1.35
N TRP A 81 4.78 8.07 0.32
CA TRP A 81 4.15 8.20 -1.00
C TRP A 81 4.24 6.86 -1.71
N THR A 82 3.17 6.42 -2.38
CA THR A 82 3.21 5.19 -3.17
C THR A 82 2.23 5.25 -4.34
N LEU A 83 2.72 5.08 -5.57
CA LEU A 83 1.89 4.85 -6.75
C LEU A 83 2.05 3.43 -7.27
N HIS A 84 0.95 2.89 -7.78
CA HIS A 84 0.87 1.56 -8.36
C HIS A 84 0.55 1.66 -9.84
N ASN A 85 0.99 0.66 -10.61
CA ASN A 85 0.67 0.47 -12.02
C ASN A 85 1.07 1.66 -12.91
N PHE A 86 0.67 1.57 -14.17
CA PHE A 86 0.99 2.55 -15.19
C PHE A 86 0.23 3.86 -14.98
N GLN A 87 0.97 4.96 -14.96
CA GLN A 87 0.41 6.30 -14.79
C GLN A 87 0.34 7.08 -16.11
N GLY A 88 0.91 6.55 -17.21
CA GLY A 88 0.99 7.20 -18.51
C GLY A 88 2.43 7.28 -19.05
N LEU A 89 2.59 7.79 -20.28
CA LEU A 89 3.88 7.93 -20.99
C LEU A 89 4.51 9.32 -20.87
N THR A 90 4.05 10.13 -19.91
CA THR A 90 4.50 11.52 -19.72
C THR A 90 5.14 11.70 -18.35
N TRP A 91 5.87 12.80 -18.17
CA TRP A 91 6.34 13.19 -16.84
C TRP A 91 5.18 13.61 -15.95
N PHE A 92 5.13 13.06 -14.74
CA PHE A 92 4.15 13.41 -13.72
C PHE A 92 4.85 14.04 -12.53
N PHE A 93 4.34 15.17 -12.09
CA PHE A 93 4.81 15.82 -10.87
C PHE A 93 4.40 15.00 -9.65
N ALA A 94 5.38 14.64 -8.83
CA ALA A 94 5.19 13.95 -7.56
C ALA A 94 5.63 14.82 -6.39
N GLN A 95 4.89 14.76 -5.29
CA GLN A 95 5.20 15.53 -4.08
C GLN A 95 4.67 14.80 -2.85
N THR A 96 5.37 14.87 -1.73
CA THR A 96 4.86 14.39 -0.44
C THR A 96 5.50 15.11 0.74
N PRO A 97 4.77 15.38 1.83
CA PRO A 97 5.35 15.96 3.03
C PRO A 97 6.23 14.96 3.78
N LEU A 98 7.43 15.39 4.17
CA LEU A 98 8.37 14.62 4.98
C LEU A 98 8.30 15.12 6.42
N ARG A 99 7.61 14.37 7.30
CA ARG A 99 7.48 14.70 8.73
C ARG A 99 8.41 13.85 9.59
N ALA A 100 9.62 14.36 9.84
CA ALA A 100 10.60 13.74 10.72
C ALA A 100 10.92 14.62 11.93
N GLU A 101 11.12 13.99 13.08
CA GLU A 101 11.83 14.60 14.21
C GLU A 101 13.27 14.09 14.15
N GLY A 102 14.22 14.94 13.78
CA GLY A 102 15.64 14.59 13.64
C GLY A 102 16.06 14.14 12.25
N ASP A 103 17.24 13.53 12.17
CA ASP A 103 17.86 13.12 10.91
C ASP A 103 17.12 11.94 10.27
N PHE A 104 16.99 11.98 8.94
CA PHE A 104 16.34 10.94 8.17
C PHE A 104 16.99 10.80 6.79
N GLN A 105 16.71 9.68 6.13
CA GLN A 105 17.03 9.45 4.73
C GLN A 105 15.74 9.28 3.92
N VAL A 106 15.74 9.79 2.70
CA VAL A 106 14.67 9.49 1.73
C VAL A 106 15.10 8.26 0.93
N VAL A 107 14.23 7.27 0.87
CA VAL A 107 14.45 6.04 0.09
C VAL A 107 13.38 5.96 -0.98
N ILE A 108 13.78 5.89 -2.24
CA ILE A 108 12.88 5.67 -3.38
C ILE A 108 13.04 4.21 -3.81
N GLU A 109 11.93 3.49 -3.90
CA GLU A 109 11.90 2.08 -4.27
C GLU A 109 10.95 1.88 -5.45
N ALA A 110 11.44 1.22 -6.49
CA ALA A 110 10.60 0.71 -7.56
C ALA A 110 10.50 -0.81 -7.44
N VAL A 111 9.28 -1.33 -7.47
CA VAL A 111 9.00 -2.76 -7.45
C VAL A 111 8.37 -3.13 -8.77
N TRP A 112 8.94 -4.12 -9.46
CA TRP A 112 8.33 -4.72 -10.64
C TRP A 112 7.19 -5.64 -10.25
N GLY A 113 6.05 -5.49 -10.92
CA GLY A 113 4.92 -6.40 -10.74
C GLY A 113 5.13 -7.73 -11.47
N ALA A 114 4.23 -8.69 -11.22
CA ALA A 114 4.37 -10.07 -11.70
C ALA A 114 4.04 -10.28 -13.18
N SER A 115 3.60 -9.25 -13.90
CA SER A 115 3.37 -9.31 -15.35
C SER A 115 4.71 -9.47 -16.09
N ASN A 116 4.72 -10.27 -17.18
CA ASN A 116 5.83 -10.34 -18.14
C ASN A 116 5.97 -9.05 -18.99
N SER A 117 5.46 -7.92 -18.49
CA SER A 117 5.49 -6.61 -19.14
C SER A 117 6.89 -6.03 -19.04
N SER A 118 7.39 -5.46 -20.14
CA SER A 118 8.55 -4.57 -20.12
C SER A 118 8.08 -3.12 -20.03
N GLY A 119 8.91 -2.28 -19.44
CA GLY A 119 8.56 -0.90 -19.14
C GLY A 119 9.72 -0.24 -18.41
N MET A 120 9.62 1.06 -18.22
CA MET A 120 10.65 1.83 -17.56
C MET A 120 10.01 2.83 -16.61
N LEU A 121 10.71 3.05 -15.50
CA LEU A 121 10.39 4.10 -14.56
C LEU A 121 11.56 5.06 -14.52
N ALA A 122 11.26 6.36 -14.62
CA ALA A 122 12.24 7.41 -14.53
C ALA A 122 11.82 8.39 -13.43
N ILE A 123 12.81 8.92 -12.73
CA ILE A 123 12.68 10.02 -11.77
C ILE A 123 13.69 11.08 -12.18
N ASP A 124 13.33 12.34 -11.97
CA ASP A 124 14.17 13.47 -12.31
C ASP A 124 13.79 14.68 -11.43
N ASP A 125 14.64 15.70 -11.41
CA ASP A 125 14.40 16.99 -10.73
C ASP A 125 13.92 16.86 -9.27
N ILE A 126 14.64 16.05 -8.48
CA ILE A 126 14.32 15.87 -7.06
C ILE A 126 14.68 17.14 -6.32
N SER A 127 13.74 17.63 -5.51
CA SER A 127 13.96 18.76 -4.59
C SER A 127 13.38 18.48 -3.21
N VAL A 128 14.10 18.92 -2.20
CA VAL A 128 13.70 18.87 -0.79
C VAL A 128 13.74 20.29 -0.25
N PHE A 129 12.69 20.72 0.44
CA PHE A 129 12.64 22.08 0.97
C PHE A 129 11.85 22.15 2.27
N ASP A 130 12.22 23.10 3.12
CA ASP A 130 11.46 23.40 4.32
C ASP A 130 10.12 24.05 3.94
N GLY A 131 9.04 23.40 4.34
CA GLY A 131 7.69 23.85 4.07
C GLY A 131 6.68 22.72 4.19
N ASN A 132 5.41 23.07 4.20
CA ASN A 132 4.34 22.08 4.14
C ASN A 132 3.85 21.97 2.69
N CYS A 133 3.78 20.74 2.19
CA CYS A 133 3.22 20.43 0.89
C CYS A 133 2.14 19.36 1.01
N ARG A 134 1.34 19.21 -0.05
CA ARG A 134 0.35 18.14 -0.15
C ARG A 134 0.94 16.96 -0.92
N THR A 135 0.42 15.77 -0.66
CA THR A 135 0.77 14.60 -1.46
C THR A 135 0.13 14.71 -2.85
N VAL A 136 0.93 14.53 -3.90
CA VAL A 136 0.49 14.57 -5.30
C VAL A 136 1.10 13.37 -6.05
N PRO A 137 0.32 12.67 -6.90
CA PRO A 137 -1.14 12.78 -7.06
C PRO A 137 -1.89 12.22 -5.84
N GLU A 138 -3.21 12.40 -5.79
CA GLU A 138 -4.02 11.93 -4.65
C GLU A 138 -4.01 10.40 -4.51
N ALA A 139 -3.90 9.67 -5.62
CA ALA A 139 -3.70 8.22 -5.64
C ALA A 139 -2.45 7.77 -4.85
N ALA A 140 -1.48 8.67 -4.65
CA ALA A 140 -0.23 8.37 -3.97
C ALA A 140 -0.26 8.53 -2.45
N VAL A 141 -1.39 9.00 -1.91
CA VAL A 141 -1.58 9.21 -0.46
C VAL A 141 -1.55 7.86 0.25
N VAL A 142 -0.55 7.67 1.12
CA VAL A 142 -0.48 6.53 2.02
C VAL A 142 -1.34 6.81 3.25
N ARG A 143 -2.29 5.92 3.55
CA ARG A 143 -3.18 6.03 4.71
C ARG A 143 -2.86 4.99 5.77
N ALA A 144 -3.18 5.31 7.02
CA ALA A 144 -3.05 4.36 8.11
C ALA A 144 -3.96 3.14 7.85
N GLY A 145 -3.37 1.95 7.86
CA GLY A 145 -4.05 0.69 7.51
C GLY A 145 -3.66 0.14 6.14
N ASP A 146 -3.05 0.96 5.26
CA ASP A 146 -2.50 0.47 4.00
C ASP A 146 -1.38 -0.55 4.29
N CYS A 147 -1.50 -1.75 3.70
CA CYS A 147 -0.47 -2.77 3.84
C CYS A 147 -0.52 -3.76 2.67
N THR A 148 0.60 -3.84 1.94
CA THR A 148 0.82 -4.81 0.85
C THR A 148 1.53 -6.08 1.32
N PHE A 149 1.85 -6.17 2.62
CA PHE A 149 2.59 -7.26 3.26
C PHE A 149 3.96 -7.61 2.68
N THR A 150 4.51 -6.77 1.79
CA THR A 150 5.80 -6.99 1.12
C THR A 150 7.01 -6.76 2.03
N ARG A 151 6.88 -5.83 2.99
CA ARG A 151 7.92 -5.48 3.96
C ARG A 151 7.45 -5.68 5.41
N GLY A 152 6.89 -6.87 5.66
CA GLY A 152 6.39 -7.25 6.97
C GLY A 152 4.92 -6.89 7.17
N SER A 153 4.48 -6.78 8.42
CA SER A 153 3.06 -6.65 8.77
C SER A 153 2.55 -5.21 8.83
N CYS A 154 3.32 -4.19 8.45
CA CYS A 154 2.91 -2.76 8.51
C CYS A 154 2.30 -2.32 9.88
N GLY A 155 2.73 -2.94 10.98
CA GLY A 155 2.20 -2.69 12.32
C GLY A 155 0.96 -3.51 12.69
N TRP A 156 0.42 -4.33 11.78
CA TRP A 156 -0.56 -5.36 12.09
C TRP A 156 0.07 -6.41 13.01
N THR A 157 -0.67 -6.80 14.04
CA THR A 157 -0.22 -7.78 15.04
C THR A 157 -1.20 -8.93 15.13
N ASN A 158 -0.67 -10.12 15.42
CA ASN A 158 -1.51 -11.26 15.71
C ASN A 158 -2.00 -11.16 17.16
N LEU A 159 -3.32 -11.21 17.35
CA LEU A 159 -3.97 -11.13 18.65
C LEU A 159 -4.40 -12.50 19.20
N THR A 160 -4.27 -13.57 18.42
CA THR A 160 -4.63 -14.91 18.89
C THR A 160 -3.64 -15.42 19.94
N SER A 161 -4.16 -16.10 20.96
CA SER A 161 -3.37 -16.90 21.90
C SER A 161 -3.37 -18.39 21.54
N ASP A 162 -4.10 -18.78 20.50
CA ASP A 162 -4.17 -20.15 20.02
C ASP A 162 -2.87 -20.52 19.27
N ARG A 163 -2.30 -21.68 19.60
CA ARG A 163 -1.05 -22.17 19.00
C ARG A 163 -1.29 -22.85 17.66
N ASP A 164 -2.48 -23.38 17.44
CA ASP A 164 -2.84 -24.10 16.21
C ASP A 164 -3.34 -23.13 15.12
N PHE A 165 -3.61 -21.88 15.50
CA PHE A 165 -4.09 -20.84 14.61
C PHE A 165 -3.19 -19.61 14.68
N THR A 166 -2.30 -19.41 13.71
CA THR A 166 -1.38 -18.26 13.70
C THR A 166 -1.36 -17.60 12.32
N TRP A 167 -1.57 -16.27 12.30
CA TRP A 167 -1.32 -15.45 11.12
C TRP A 167 0.17 -15.46 10.79
N THR A 168 0.51 -15.91 9.58
CA THR A 168 1.88 -15.94 9.08
C THR A 168 1.94 -15.25 7.73
N LEU A 169 3.05 -14.56 7.47
CA LEU A 169 3.29 -13.95 6.15
C LEU A 169 3.58 -15.07 5.14
N SER A 170 2.74 -15.17 4.11
CA SER A 170 2.94 -16.09 2.99
C SER A 170 4.10 -15.61 2.11
N SER A 171 4.91 -16.53 1.57
CA SER A 171 6.05 -16.17 0.70
C SER A 171 5.60 -15.80 -0.72
N ALA A 172 6.38 -14.96 -1.40
CA ALA A 172 6.09 -14.21 -2.63
C ALA A 172 5.75 -15.02 -3.92
N VAL A 173 5.49 -16.33 -3.83
CA VAL A 173 5.41 -17.25 -4.99
C VAL A 173 3.98 -17.44 -5.53
N ARG A 174 2.95 -16.81 -4.95
CA ARG A 174 1.54 -16.98 -5.39
C ARG A 174 0.74 -15.67 -5.44
N ARG A 175 1.08 -14.77 -6.36
CA ARG A 175 0.26 -13.60 -6.73
C ARG A 175 -0.24 -13.72 -8.18
N PRO A 176 -1.56 -13.87 -8.42
CA PRO A 176 -2.14 -13.66 -9.75
C PRO A 176 -2.83 -12.29 -9.89
N LEU A 177 -2.89 -11.83 -11.13
CA LEU A 177 -3.28 -10.52 -11.64
C LEU A 177 -4.78 -10.20 -11.62
N ASN A 178 -5.14 -9.00 -11.13
CA ASN A 178 -6.11 -8.05 -11.71
C ASN A 178 -6.68 -7.08 -10.65
N MET A 179 -6.17 -5.86 -10.58
CA MET A 179 -6.81 -4.76 -9.85
C MET A 179 -6.96 -3.53 -10.75
N HIS A 180 -8.21 -3.16 -11.02
CA HIS A 180 -8.53 -1.85 -11.56
C HIS A 180 -8.48 -0.82 -10.42
N ASP A 181 -7.72 0.24 -10.65
CA ASP A 181 -7.64 1.40 -9.76
C ASP A 181 -8.90 2.27 -9.95
N HIS A 182 -9.71 2.39 -8.89
CA HIS A 182 -10.83 3.32 -8.83
C HIS A 182 -10.49 4.49 -7.90
N THR A 183 -9.48 5.26 -8.27
CA THR A 183 -9.14 6.53 -7.62
C THR A 183 -10.24 7.56 -7.90
N TYR A 184 -11.11 7.80 -6.92
CA TYR A 184 -11.85 9.06 -6.81
C TYR A 184 -11.43 9.77 -5.53
N GLY A 185 -10.87 10.96 -5.71
CA GLY A 185 -10.50 11.83 -4.62
C GLY A 185 -11.70 12.38 -3.88
N ALA A 186 -11.60 12.46 -2.56
CA ALA A 186 -12.61 13.09 -1.72
C ALA A 186 -11.95 13.85 -0.55
N PRO A 187 -12.30 15.14 -0.34
CA PRO A 187 -11.83 15.92 0.80
C PRO A 187 -12.33 15.40 2.16
N ASP A 188 -11.65 15.81 3.24
CA ASP A 188 -11.81 15.32 4.61
C ASP A 188 -13.19 15.58 5.25
N ARG A 189 -13.48 14.76 6.28
CA ARG A 189 -14.77 14.45 6.97
C ARG A 189 -15.71 13.46 6.29
N SER A 190 -15.24 12.81 5.24
CA SER A 190 -15.97 11.72 4.57
C SER A 190 -15.71 10.36 5.27
N PRO A 191 -16.66 9.41 5.21
CA PRO A 191 -16.44 8.06 5.74
C PRO A 191 -15.22 7.42 5.06
N LEU A 192 -14.58 6.43 5.69
CA LEU A 192 -13.42 5.74 5.09
C LEU A 192 -13.88 4.42 4.49
N CYS A 193 -13.41 4.07 3.29
CA CYS A 193 -13.62 2.75 2.73
C CYS A 193 -12.33 1.93 2.87
N PHE A 194 -12.44 0.76 3.49
CA PHE A 194 -11.35 -0.20 3.56
C PHE A 194 -11.59 -1.31 2.57
N THR A 195 -10.62 -1.58 1.70
CA THR A 195 -10.67 -2.63 0.70
C THR A 195 -9.53 -3.61 0.89
N PHE A 196 -9.76 -4.85 0.49
CA PHE A 196 -8.80 -5.93 0.68
C PHE A 196 -9.12 -7.07 -0.30
N TRP A 197 -8.11 -7.87 -0.60
CA TRP A 197 -8.29 -9.13 -1.29
C TRP A 197 -8.21 -10.29 -0.32
N PHE A 198 -9.05 -11.28 -0.53
CA PHE A 198 -9.10 -12.47 0.31
C PHE A 198 -9.36 -13.72 -0.52
N ALA A 199 -8.82 -14.85 -0.09
CA ALA A 199 -9.11 -16.14 -0.70
C ALA A 199 -9.19 -17.21 0.39
N GLY A 200 -10.19 -18.08 0.29
CA GLY A 200 -10.32 -19.27 1.11
C GLY A 200 -9.67 -20.48 0.44
N PHE A 201 -9.13 -21.39 1.24
CA PHE A 201 -8.66 -22.70 0.78
C PHE A 201 -9.01 -23.76 1.81
N GLY A 202 -9.21 -25.00 1.37
CA GLY A 202 -9.61 -26.11 2.25
C GLY A 202 -10.95 -26.71 1.84
N ALA A 203 -11.36 -27.73 2.59
CA ALA A 203 -12.56 -28.52 2.31
C ALA A 203 -13.71 -28.24 3.28
N ASP A 204 -13.55 -27.24 4.16
CA ASP A 204 -14.55 -26.89 5.16
C ASP A 204 -15.53 -25.83 4.61
N PRO A 205 -16.83 -26.17 4.44
CA PRO A 205 -17.84 -25.24 3.94
C PRO A 205 -18.20 -24.12 4.93
N ASN A 206 -17.75 -24.22 6.19
CA ASN A 206 -17.99 -23.22 7.22
C ASN A 206 -16.78 -22.29 7.44
N THR A 207 -15.77 -22.37 6.57
CA THR A 207 -14.65 -21.44 6.57
C THR A 207 -15.21 -20.02 6.48
N SER A 208 -14.96 -19.16 7.46
CA SER A 208 -15.50 -17.80 7.46
C SER A 208 -14.44 -16.78 7.81
N LEU A 209 -14.57 -15.60 7.20
CA LEU A 209 -13.77 -14.42 7.50
C LEU A 209 -14.72 -13.32 7.95
N SER A 210 -14.42 -12.72 9.10
CA SER A 210 -15.17 -11.61 9.66
C SER A 210 -14.24 -10.45 10.00
N ILE A 211 -14.73 -9.23 9.79
CA ILE A 211 -14.02 -8.01 10.15
C ILE A 211 -14.79 -7.32 11.25
N TYR A 212 -14.07 -6.94 12.28
CA TYR A 212 -14.59 -6.20 13.40
C TYR A 212 -13.88 -4.86 13.58
N LEU A 213 -14.59 -3.89 14.14
CA LEU A 213 -14.02 -2.64 14.62
C LEU A 213 -13.98 -2.65 16.14
N ARG A 214 -12.78 -2.46 16.71
CA ARG A 214 -12.54 -2.34 18.14
C ARG A 214 -12.31 -0.87 18.50
N PRO A 215 -13.23 -0.19 19.21
CA PRO A 215 -13.05 1.21 19.60
C PRO A 215 -11.86 1.38 20.56
N SER A 216 -11.04 2.42 20.35
CA SER A 216 -9.86 2.68 21.19
C SER A 216 -10.14 3.61 22.38
N GLN A 217 -11.30 4.27 22.43
CA GLN A 217 -11.69 5.23 23.47
C GLN A 217 -13.21 5.13 23.74
N LEU A 218 -13.60 4.66 24.93
CA LEU A 218 -14.99 4.43 25.35
C LEU A 218 -15.80 5.70 25.71
N ARG A 219 -15.24 6.91 25.57
CA ARG A 219 -15.76 8.11 26.26
C ARG A 219 -16.68 9.04 25.44
N SER A 220 -17.03 8.71 24.19
CA SER A 220 -17.85 9.60 23.34
C SER A 220 -19.07 8.93 22.70
N PHE A 221 -19.48 7.76 23.19
CA PHE A 221 -20.71 7.12 22.74
C PHE A 221 -21.88 7.50 23.67
N PRO A 222 -23.09 7.75 23.14
CA PRO A 222 -24.28 8.03 23.95
C PRO A 222 -24.53 6.92 24.96
N GLU A 223 -24.89 7.31 26.18
CA GLU A 223 -25.07 6.47 27.38
C GLU A 223 -26.02 5.26 27.20
N GLN A 224 -26.81 5.26 26.13
CA GLN A 224 -27.79 4.21 25.78
C GLN A 224 -27.22 3.03 24.98
N LEU A 225 -25.95 3.05 24.54
CA LEU A 225 -25.26 1.89 23.93
C LEU A 225 -24.26 1.20 24.87
N LEU A 226 -24.21 1.60 26.15
CA LEU A 226 -23.19 1.16 27.11
C LEU A 226 -23.28 -0.32 27.57
N THR A 227 -24.22 -1.11 27.07
CA THR A 227 -24.35 -2.53 27.44
C THR A 227 -23.54 -3.49 26.53
N ASP A 228 -22.91 -2.99 25.46
CA ASP A 228 -22.23 -3.85 24.46
C ASP A 228 -20.82 -3.34 24.06
N LEU A 229 -20.19 -2.52 24.91
CA LEU A 229 -18.92 -1.83 24.60
C LEU A 229 -17.65 -2.54 25.09
N SER A 230 -17.74 -3.84 25.42
CA SER A 230 -16.56 -4.71 25.54
C SER A 230 -16.34 -5.57 24.30
N SER A 231 -17.26 -5.50 23.33
CA SER A 231 -17.36 -6.43 22.20
C SER A 231 -16.88 -5.73 20.94
N ASP A 232 -16.05 -6.43 20.17
CA ASP A 232 -15.68 -5.98 18.83
C ASP A 232 -16.94 -5.89 17.96
N ILE A 233 -17.11 -4.80 17.20
CA ILE A 233 -18.30 -4.58 16.37
C ILE A 233 -18.09 -5.25 15.02
N ARG A 234 -18.83 -6.33 14.73
CA ARG A 234 -18.74 -7.00 13.42
C ARG A 234 -19.32 -6.12 12.33
N VAL A 235 -18.48 -5.70 11.39
CA VAL A 235 -18.85 -4.81 10.27
C VAL A 235 -18.93 -5.53 8.93
N TRP A 236 -18.31 -6.70 8.82
CA TRP A 236 -18.33 -7.50 7.61
C TRP A 236 -18.14 -8.98 7.95
N SER A 237 -18.73 -9.86 7.16
CA SER A 237 -18.55 -11.31 7.28
C SER A 237 -18.82 -11.99 5.94
N HIS A 238 -18.04 -13.02 5.65
CA HIS A 238 -18.20 -13.84 4.45
C HIS A 238 -17.89 -15.30 4.78
N ILE A 239 -18.73 -16.20 4.28
CA ILE A 239 -18.49 -17.65 4.34
C ILE A 239 -17.81 -18.04 3.03
N LEU A 240 -16.58 -18.51 3.14
CA LEU A 240 -15.75 -18.96 2.04
C LEU A 240 -16.23 -20.36 1.62
N GLY A 241 -16.95 -20.42 0.49
CA GLY A 241 -17.34 -21.68 -0.15
C GLY A 241 -16.17 -22.41 -0.81
N ASP A 242 -16.47 -23.39 -1.66
CA ASP A 242 -15.47 -24.11 -2.46
C ASP A 242 -14.59 -23.12 -3.28
N PRO A 243 -13.30 -23.41 -3.45
CA PRO A 243 -12.31 -22.41 -3.84
C PRO A 243 -12.54 -21.88 -5.26
N VAL A 244 -12.84 -20.59 -5.37
CA VAL A 244 -12.94 -19.85 -6.65
C VAL A 244 -12.02 -18.62 -6.61
N GLY A 245 -10.72 -18.86 -6.36
CA GLY A 245 -9.70 -17.82 -6.47
C GLY A 245 -9.81 -16.67 -5.47
N TRP A 246 -9.22 -15.52 -5.84
CA TRP A 246 -9.21 -14.31 -5.04
C TRP A 246 -10.52 -13.54 -5.19
N LEU A 247 -11.07 -13.10 -4.06
CA LEU A 247 -12.27 -12.30 -3.93
C LEU A 247 -11.92 -10.90 -3.45
N PHE A 248 -12.66 -9.91 -3.94
CA PHE A 248 -12.54 -8.52 -3.51
C PHE A 248 -13.54 -8.23 -2.39
N GLY A 249 -13.06 -7.63 -1.31
CA GLY A 249 -13.87 -7.19 -0.19
C GLY A 249 -13.74 -5.69 0.04
N GLN A 250 -14.84 -5.04 0.41
CA GLN A 250 -14.84 -3.67 0.88
C GLN A 250 -15.73 -3.50 2.11
N VAL A 251 -15.28 -2.67 3.05
CA VAL A 251 -15.95 -2.39 4.32
C VAL A 251 -16.00 -0.90 4.54
N GLN A 252 -17.21 -0.38 4.78
CA GLN A 252 -17.36 0.99 5.22
C GLN A 252 -16.90 1.14 6.67
N LEU A 253 -15.86 1.92 6.88
CA LEU A 253 -15.38 2.31 8.20
C LEU A 253 -16.11 3.60 8.63
N LEU A 254 -17.20 3.41 9.37
CA LEU A 254 -17.99 4.48 9.98
C LEU A 254 -17.56 4.69 11.43
N ALA A 255 -16.39 5.29 11.65
CA ALA A 255 -15.93 5.54 13.02
C ALA A 255 -15.74 7.04 13.27
N SER A 256 -16.54 7.55 14.20
CA SER A 256 -16.41 8.90 14.77
C SER A 256 -15.27 8.99 15.80
N THR A 257 -14.63 7.87 16.14
CA THR A 257 -13.56 7.73 17.13
C THR A 257 -12.41 6.91 16.58
N ARG A 258 -11.24 6.90 17.25
CA ARG A 258 -10.15 5.96 16.92
C ARG A 258 -10.62 4.51 17.12
N PHE A 259 -10.22 3.63 16.21
CA PHE A 259 -10.57 2.21 16.21
C PHE A 259 -9.37 1.37 15.74
N GLN A 260 -9.40 0.09 16.07
CA GLN A 260 -8.58 -0.94 15.45
C GLN A 260 -9.48 -1.79 14.56
N VAL A 261 -8.99 -2.13 13.36
CA VAL A 261 -9.63 -3.14 12.51
C VAL A 261 -9.10 -4.50 12.96
N VAL A 262 -9.99 -5.46 13.15
CA VAL A 262 -9.66 -6.82 13.60
C VAL A 262 -10.19 -7.80 12.57
N PHE A 263 -9.31 -8.65 12.04
CA PHE A 263 -9.70 -9.77 11.21
C PHE A 263 -9.76 -11.03 12.06
N GLU A 264 -10.89 -11.71 11.99
CA GLU A 264 -11.09 -13.02 12.57
C GLU A 264 -11.44 -13.95 11.43
N GLY A 265 -10.80 -15.11 11.37
CA GLY A 265 -11.35 -16.16 10.56
C GLY A 265 -11.35 -17.50 11.26
N VAL A 266 -12.32 -18.30 10.87
CA VAL A 266 -12.67 -19.55 11.51
C VAL A 266 -12.66 -20.62 10.43
N SER A 267 -11.97 -21.73 10.69
CA SER A 267 -11.82 -22.86 9.78
C SER A 267 -11.52 -24.11 10.58
N PHE A 268 -12.14 -25.24 10.21
CA PHE A 268 -11.83 -26.56 10.77
C PHE A 268 -10.90 -27.39 9.88
N ASN A 269 -10.92 -27.17 8.56
CA ASN A 269 -10.09 -27.91 7.60
C ASN A 269 -9.79 -27.06 6.36
N GLY A 270 -8.89 -26.10 6.55
CA GLY A 270 -8.58 -25.07 5.56
C GLY A 270 -7.99 -23.83 6.20
N GLY A 271 -7.99 -22.74 5.46
CA GLY A 271 -7.64 -21.41 5.95
C GLY A 271 -8.04 -20.34 4.95
N PHE A 272 -7.52 -19.15 5.18
CA PHE A 272 -7.70 -18.02 4.30
C PHE A 272 -6.38 -17.27 4.17
N THR A 273 -6.26 -16.53 3.09
CA THR A 273 -5.18 -15.59 2.86
C THR A 273 -5.77 -14.22 2.60
N LEU A 274 -5.06 -13.18 3.04
CA LEU A 274 -5.41 -11.79 2.83
C LEU A 274 -4.25 -11.09 2.15
N ASP A 275 -4.53 -10.14 1.26
CA ASP A 275 -3.51 -9.29 0.66
C ASP A 275 -4.11 -7.90 0.32
N ASP A 276 -3.22 -6.96 -0.01
CA ASP A 276 -3.54 -5.64 -0.59
C ASP A 276 -4.57 -4.82 0.21
N PHE A 277 -4.25 -4.57 1.48
CA PHE A 277 -5.05 -3.69 2.32
C PHE A 277 -4.90 -2.24 1.86
N LYS A 278 -6.05 -1.60 1.59
CA LYS A 278 -6.12 -0.21 1.17
C LYS A 278 -7.22 0.54 1.88
N VAL A 279 -6.92 1.77 2.27
CA VAL A 279 -7.90 2.72 2.81
C VAL A 279 -8.07 3.87 1.83
N TYR A 280 -9.32 4.12 1.46
CA TYR A 280 -9.73 5.25 0.65
C TYR A 280 -10.56 6.22 1.47
N ALA A 281 -10.47 7.51 1.14
CA ALA A 281 -11.42 8.49 1.63
C ALA A 281 -12.70 8.38 0.78
N GLY A 282 -13.86 8.35 1.43
CA GLY A 282 -15.16 8.26 0.76
C GLY A 282 -15.97 7.01 1.14
N THR A 283 -17.17 6.96 0.57
CA THR A 283 -18.04 5.80 0.72
C THR A 283 -17.53 4.63 -0.11
N CYS A 284 -17.64 3.42 0.42
CA CYS A 284 -17.44 2.22 -0.39
C CYS A 284 -18.47 2.19 -1.53
N SER A 285 -18.09 1.65 -2.70
CA SER A 285 -19.05 1.50 -3.79
C SER A 285 -20.13 0.50 -3.38
N SER A 286 -21.39 0.85 -3.57
CA SER A 286 -22.43 -0.16 -3.66
C SER A 286 -22.29 -0.81 -5.03
N GLU A 287 -21.83 -2.05 -5.09
CA GLU A 287 -22.19 -2.89 -6.25
C GLU A 287 -23.72 -3.02 -6.37
#